data_AF-A0A351MG10-F1
#
_entry.id   AF-A0A351MG10-F1
#
_cell.length_a   1.000
_cell.length_b   1.000
_cell.length_c   1.000
_cell.angle_alpha   90.00
_cell.angle_beta   90.00
_cell.angle_gamma   90.00
#
_symmetry.space_group_name_H-M   'P 1'
#
loop_
_entity.id
_entity.type
_entity.pdbx_description
1 polymer ?
#
loop_
_entity_poly.entity_id
_entity_poly.type
_entity_poly.pdbx_seq_one_letter_code
_entity_poly.pdbx_strand_id
1 'polypeptide(L)'
;MTQSITRLAASEPDFIPRLDALVNRGHELPAEVLIGARDIVADVRRRGDAALVEYTNRFDARSIRHAAELELAPADWQAAVARVDGQVRAALEAAAARIRSFHERQLQTSWCYHDPDGTLLGT
;
A
#
# COMPACT_ATOMS: atom_id res chain seq x y z
N MET A 1 -30.04 14.69 2.87
CA MET A 1 -29.66 14.43 4.27
C MET A 1 -28.41 15.21 4.58
N THR A 2 -28.50 16.29 5.36
CA THR A 2 -27.36 17.11 5.76
C THR A 2 -26.56 16.34 6.81
N GLN A 3 -25.36 15.85 6.49
CA GLN A 3 -24.51 15.23 7.50
C GLN A 3 -24.01 16.31 8.47
N SER A 4 -24.26 16.12 9.76
CA SER A 4 -23.77 17.00 10.82
C SER A 4 -22.30 16.70 11.09
N ILE A 5 -21.42 17.69 10.92
CA ILE A 5 -20.00 17.59 11.24
C ILE A 5 -19.83 17.62 12.77
N THR A 6 -19.17 16.61 13.33
CA THR A 6 -18.84 16.58 14.77
C THR A 6 -17.93 17.77 15.11
N ARG A 7 -18.35 18.61 16.07
CA ARG A 7 -17.56 19.71 16.60
C ARG A 7 -17.26 19.46 18.07
N LEU A 8 -16.02 19.69 18.48
CA LEU A 8 -15.56 19.60 19.87
C LEU A 8 -14.98 20.95 20.27
N ALA A 9 -15.20 21.38 21.51
CA ALA A 9 -14.54 22.55 22.07
C ALA A 9 -13.69 22.13 23.28
N ALA A 10 -12.42 22.54 23.31
CA ALA A 10 -11.49 22.21 24.41
C ALA A 10 -11.92 22.77 25.78
N SER A 11 -12.86 23.71 25.78
CA SER A 11 -13.47 24.28 26.97
C SER A 11 -14.60 23.43 27.56
N GLU A 12 -15.11 22.45 26.83
CA GLU A 12 -16.18 21.58 27.32
C GLU A 12 -15.62 20.57 28.33
N PRO A 13 -16.32 20.31 29.45
CA PRO A 13 -15.84 19.42 30.50
C PRO A 13 -15.71 17.96 30.04
N ASP A 14 -16.39 17.58 28.96
CA ASP A 14 -16.35 16.26 28.33
C ASP A 14 -15.47 16.21 27.07
N PHE A 15 -14.65 17.24 26.84
CA PHE A 15 -13.78 17.33 25.65
C PHE A 15 -12.87 16.12 25.47
N ILE A 16 -12.14 15.72 26.52
CA ILE A 16 -11.17 14.61 26.45
C ILE A 16 -11.88 13.28 26.11
N PRO A 17 -12.93 12.85 26.83
CA PRO A 17 -13.70 11.66 26.45
C PRO A 17 -14.24 11.69 25.01
N ARG A 18 -14.72 12.85 24.54
CA ARG A 18 -15.25 13.00 23.18
C ARG A 18 -14.16 13.00 22.11
N LEU A 19 -12.99 13.55 22.43
CA LEU A 19 -11.82 13.51 21.56
C LEU A 19 -11.31 12.08 21.44
N ASP A 20 -11.20 11.36 22.56
CA ASP A 20 -10.81 9.96 22.59
C ASP A 20 -11.75 9.11 21.75
N ALA A 21 -13.06 9.29 21.88
CA ALA A 21 -14.05 8.59 21.05
C ALA A 21 -13.94 8.93 19.55
N LEU A 22 -13.52 10.14 19.20
CA LEU A 22 -13.35 10.56 17.82
C LEU A 22 -12.06 10.01 17.20
N VAL A 23 -10.94 10.11 17.92
CA VAL A 23 -9.63 9.63 17.48
C VAL A 23 -9.60 8.09 17.43
N ASN A 24 -10.27 7.43 18.37
CA ASN A 24 -10.36 5.98 18.44
C ASN A 24 -11.56 5.41 17.67
N ARG A 25 -12.13 6.15 16.71
CA ARG A 25 -13.15 5.61 15.78
C ARG A 25 -12.58 4.52 14.85
N GLY A 26 -11.31 4.13 15.00
CA GLY A 26 -10.70 3.03 14.29
C GLY A 26 -11.61 1.81 14.30
N HIS A 27 -12.01 1.37 13.11
CA HIS A 27 -12.95 0.28 12.94
C HIS A 27 -12.24 -1.04 13.25
N GLU A 28 -12.75 -1.80 14.22
CA GLU A 28 -12.49 -3.24 14.23
C GLU A 28 -13.08 -3.82 12.95
N LEU A 29 -12.24 -4.52 12.18
CA LEU A 29 -12.71 -5.23 11.00
C LEU A 29 -13.71 -6.30 11.45
N PRO A 30 -14.87 -6.43 10.80
CA PRO A 30 -15.81 -7.49 11.12
C PRO A 30 -15.15 -8.86 11.07
N ALA A 31 -15.51 -9.75 11.99
CA ALA A 31 -14.87 -11.06 12.14
C ALA A 31 -14.91 -11.88 10.85
N GLU A 32 -15.99 -11.76 10.08
CA GLU A 32 -16.18 -12.42 8.78
C GLU A 32 -15.17 -11.96 7.72
N VAL A 33 -14.76 -10.68 7.74
CA VAL A 33 -13.73 -10.16 6.81
C VAL A 33 -12.38 -10.76 7.17
N LEU A 34 -12.08 -10.83 8.47
CA LEU A 34 -10.83 -11.44 8.95
C LEU A 34 -10.76 -12.94 8.63
N ILE A 35 -11.88 -13.67 8.81
CA ILE A 35 -11.98 -15.09 8.47
C ILE A 35 -11.79 -15.27 6.96
N GLY A 36 -12.52 -14.51 6.13
CA GLY A 36 -12.40 -14.60 4.67
C GLY A 36 -10.98 -14.33 4.17
N ALA A 37 -10.30 -13.30 4.69
CA ALA A 37 -8.92 -13.02 4.32
C ALA A 37 -7.96 -14.14 4.74
N ARG A 38 -8.13 -14.71 5.95
CA ARG A 38 -7.33 -15.84 6.43
C ARG A 38 -7.50 -17.07 5.54
N ASP A 39 -8.74 -17.37 5.16
CA ASP A 39 -9.05 -18.52 4.30
C ASP A 39 -8.43 -18.35 2.92
N ILE A 40 -8.55 -17.16 2.30
CA ILE A 40 -7.92 -16.86 1.00
C ILE A 40 -6.40 -17.04 1.07
N VAL A 41 -5.74 -16.48 2.09
CA VAL A 41 -4.27 -16.60 2.26
C VAL A 41 -3.85 -18.06 2.46
N ALA A 42 -4.56 -18.80 3.32
CA ALA A 42 -4.26 -20.22 3.56
C ALA A 42 -4.43 -21.05 2.29
N ASP A 43 -5.44 -20.73 1.49
CA ASP A 43 -5.77 -21.44 0.28
C ASP A 43 -4.80 -21.14 -0.86
N VAL A 44 -4.39 -19.88 -1.06
CA VAL A 44 -3.32 -19.52 -1.99
C VAL A 44 -1.99 -20.15 -1.58
N ARG A 45 -1.68 -20.21 -0.28
CA ARG A 45 -0.47 -20.92 0.20
C ARG A 45 -0.48 -22.41 -0.13
N ARG A 46 -1.66 -23.05 -0.09
CA ARG A 46 -1.82 -24.49 -0.34
C ARG A 46 -1.90 -24.83 -1.83
N ARG A 47 -2.65 -24.03 -2.62
CA ARG A 47 -3.00 -24.33 -4.02
C ARG A 47 -2.27 -23.48 -5.05
N GLY A 48 -1.53 -22.44 -4.61
CA GLY A 48 -0.80 -21.53 -5.48
C GLY A 48 -1.70 -20.87 -6.53
N ASP A 49 -1.22 -20.85 -7.77
CA ASP A 49 -1.86 -20.20 -8.92
C ASP A 49 -3.30 -20.63 -9.17
N ALA A 50 -3.67 -21.88 -8.84
CA ALA A 50 -5.05 -22.34 -9.01
C ALA A 50 -6.03 -21.55 -8.14
N ALA A 51 -5.68 -21.28 -6.88
CA ALA A 51 -6.48 -20.42 -6.01
C ALA A 51 -6.43 -18.96 -6.44
N LEU A 52 -5.26 -18.48 -6.88
CA LEU A 52 -5.10 -17.11 -7.36
C LEU A 52 -6.02 -16.83 -8.56
N VAL A 53 -6.01 -17.68 -9.59
CA VAL A 53 -6.88 -17.58 -10.77
C VAL A 53 -8.36 -17.62 -10.38
N GLU A 54 -8.75 -18.51 -9.46
CA GLU A 54 -10.12 -18.60 -8.97
C GLU A 54 -10.57 -17.30 -8.29
N TYR A 55 -9.77 -16.76 -7.37
CA TYR A 55 -10.11 -15.54 -6.64
C TYR A 55 -10.07 -14.30 -7.53
N THR A 56 -9.12 -14.19 -8.46
CA THR A 56 -9.11 -13.10 -9.45
C THR A 56 -10.37 -13.13 -10.31
N ASN A 57 -10.76 -14.29 -10.84
CA ASN A 57 -11.97 -14.39 -11.65
C ASN A 57 -13.23 -14.06 -10.83
N ARG A 58 -13.26 -14.47 -9.56
CA ARG A 58 -14.39 -14.21 -8.65
C ARG A 58 -14.52 -12.75 -8.23
N PHE A 59 -13.43 -12.11 -7.80
CA PHE A 59 -13.48 -10.80 -7.18
C PHE A 59 -13.21 -9.64 -8.15
N ASP A 60 -12.40 -9.87 -9.19
CA ASP A 60 -12.04 -8.85 -10.17
C ASP A 60 -12.85 -8.97 -11.48
N ALA A 61 -13.80 -9.91 -11.52
CA ALA A 61 -14.65 -10.21 -12.68
C ALA A 61 -13.85 -10.46 -13.97
N ARG A 62 -12.74 -11.19 -13.83
CA ARG A 62 -11.87 -11.60 -14.95
C ARG A 62 -12.23 -13.00 -15.46
N SER A 63 -11.58 -13.41 -16.55
CA SER A 63 -11.70 -14.76 -17.10
C SER A 63 -10.34 -15.28 -17.55
N ILE A 64 -9.35 -15.18 -16.66
CA ILE A 64 -8.00 -15.69 -16.89
C ILE A 64 -7.96 -17.20 -16.66
N ARG A 65 -7.08 -17.89 -17.39
CA ARG A 65 -6.87 -19.34 -17.32
C ARG A 65 -5.57 -19.68 -16.58
N HIS A 66 -4.57 -18.81 -16.70
CA HIS A 66 -3.25 -18.98 -16.11
C HIS A 66 -2.81 -17.73 -15.37
N ALA A 67 -2.10 -17.89 -14.25
CA ALA A 67 -1.60 -16.76 -13.47
C ALA A 67 -0.63 -15.86 -14.26
N ALA A 68 0.07 -16.41 -15.27
CA ALA A 68 0.92 -15.62 -16.17
C ALA A 68 0.17 -14.51 -16.91
N GLU A 69 -1.16 -14.61 -17.08
CA GLU A 69 -1.99 -13.57 -17.70
C GLU A 69 -2.23 -12.36 -16.79
N LEU A 70 -1.83 -12.44 -15.51
CA LEU A 70 -1.87 -11.32 -14.57
C LEU A 70 -0.74 -10.32 -14.83
N GLU A 71 0.37 -10.77 -15.41
CA GLU A 71 1.51 -9.92 -15.72
C GLU A 71 1.24 -9.13 -17.01
N LEU A 72 1.36 -7.80 -16.94
CA LEU A 72 1.28 -6.95 -18.12
C LEU A 72 2.61 -6.95 -18.85
N ALA A 73 2.58 -7.15 -20.18
CA ALA A 73 3.79 -7.13 -20.98
C ALA A 73 4.41 -5.72 -21.01
N PRO A 74 5.74 -5.58 -21.13
CA PRO A 74 6.40 -4.27 -21.23
C PRO A 74 5.87 -3.40 -22.37
N ALA A 75 5.39 -4.00 -23.47
CA ALA A 75 4.76 -3.29 -24.57
C ALA A 75 3.47 -2.58 -24.14
N ASP A 76 2.67 -3.19 -23.26
CA ASP A 76 1.44 -2.61 -22.73
C ASP A 76 1.74 -1.40 -21.83
N TRP A 77 2.88 -1.40 -21.13
CA TRP A 77 3.33 -0.26 -20.34
C TRP A 77 3.61 0.94 -21.24
N GLN A 78 4.36 0.73 -22.34
CA GLN A 78 4.67 1.79 -23.30
C GLN A 78 3.41 2.32 -23.98
N ALA A 79 2.50 1.42 -24.37
CA ALA A 79 1.21 1.80 -24.95
C ALA A 79 0.33 2.56 -23.96
N ALA A 80 0.37 2.24 -22.67
CA ALA A 80 -0.31 3.01 -21.64
C ALA A 80 0.28 4.42 -21.51
N VAL A 81 1.60 4.54 -21.40
CA VAL A 81 2.30 5.85 -21.32
C VAL A 81 1.98 6.73 -22.52
N ALA A 82 1.98 6.16 -23.73
CA ALA A 82 1.68 6.89 -24.96
C ALA A 82 0.24 7.44 -25.02
N ARG A 83 -0.70 6.87 -24.26
CA ARG A 83 -2.11 7.31 -24.18
C ARG A 83 -2.37 8.36 -23.09
N VAL A 84 -1.42 8.60 -22.19
CA VAL A 84 -1.58 9.60 -21.14
C VAL A 84 -1.48 11.00 -21.75
N ASP A 85 -2.42 11.86 -21.39
CA ASP A 85 -2.37 13.28 -21.77
C ASP A 85 -1.04 13.93 -21.35
N GLY A 86 -0.51 14.80 -22.21
CA GLY A 86 0.82 15.41 -22.01
C GLY A 86 0.94 16.22 -20.72
N GLN A 87 -0.13 16.90 -20.29
CA GLN A 87 -0.12 17.68 -19.04
C GLN A 87 -0.14 16.76 -17.83
N VAL A 88 -0.97 15.71 -17.86
CA VAL A 88 -1.02 14.70 -16.79
C VAL A 88 0.33 13.99 -16.68
N ARG A 89 0.94 13.63 -17.82
CA ARG A 89 2.26 12.99 -17.85
C ARG A 89 3.33 13.90 -17.23
N ALA A 90 3.39 15.16 -17.64
CA ALA A 90 4.35 16.11 -17.09
C ALA A 90 4.19 16.29 -15.56
N ALA A 91 2.95 16.33 -15.06
CA ALA A 91 2.67 16.41 -13.64
C ALA A 91 3.16 15.16 -12.86
N LEU A 92 2.93 13.96 -13.40
CA LEU A 92 3.41 12.70 -12.81
C LEU A 92 4.94 12.62 -12.80
N GLU A 93 5.60 13.01 -13.90
CA GLU A 93 7.07 13.03 -13.99
C GLU A 93 7.69 14.02 -12.99
N ALA A 94 7.10 15.21 -12.84
CA ALA A 94 7.53 16.20 -11.85
C ALA A 94 7.36 15.69 -10.41
N ALA A 95 6.23 15.04 -10.10
CA ALA A 95 6.00 14.43 -8.79
C ALA A 95 7.02 13.32 -8.49
N ALA A 96 7.25 12.43 -9.46
CA ALA A 96 8.23 11.34 -9.35
C ALA A 96 9.65 11.87 -9.11
N ALA A 97 10.07 12.92 -9.83
CA ALA A 97 11.39 13.54 -9.65
C ALA A 97 11.57 14.13 -8.24
N ARG A 98 10.54 14.80 -7.70
CA ARG A 98 10.57 15.37 -6.34
C ARG A 98 10.63 14.28 -5.27
N ILE A 99 9.81 13.22 -5.41
CA ILE A 99 9.80 12.06 -4.51
C ILE A 99 11.19 11.41 -4.51
N ARG A 100 11.74 11.14 -5.70
CA ARG A 100 13.08 10.53 -5.83
C ARG A 100 14.15 11.37 -5.16
N SER A 101 14.24 12.66 -5.49
CA SER A 101 15.24 13.56 -4.92
C SER A 101 15.18 13.59 -3.39
N PHE A 102 13.98 13.55 -2.81
CA PHE A 102 13.82 13.48 -1.36
C PHE A 102 14.33 12.16 -0.78
N HIS A 103 13.93 11.01 -1.34
CA HIS A 103 14.30 9.71 -0.81
C HIS A 103 15.77 9.34 -1.06
N GLU A 104 16.40 9.86 -2.13
CA GLU A 104 17.85 9.71 -2.37
C GLU A 104 18.68 10.27 -1.22
N ARG A 105 18.20 11.33 -0.56
CA ARG A 105 18.85 11.90 0.65
C ARG A 105 18.61 11.08 1.92
N GLN A 106 17.67 10.13 1.90
CA GLN A 106 17.34 9.26 3.03
C GLN A 106 17.99 7.88 2.93
N LEU A 107 18.73 7.60 1.86
CA LEU A 107 19.47 6.35 1.71
C LEU A 107 20.46 6.21 2.87
N GLN A 108 20.30 5.14 3.64
CA GLN A 108 21.25 4.79 4.68
C GLN A 108 22.54 4.31 4.03
N THR A 109 23.65 4.96 4.37
CA THR A 109 24.98 4.51 3.95
C THR A 109 25.51 3.52 4.98
N SER A 110 25.81 2.30 4.55
CA SER A 110 26.60 1.37 5.36
C SER A 110 28.04 1.92 5.53
N TRP A 111 28.67 1.56 6.63
CA TRP A 111 30.05 1.90 6.94
C TRP A 111 30.76 0.67 7.47
N CYS A 112 32.07 0.59 7.29
CA CYS A 112 32.89 -0.44 7.92
C CYS A 112 34.29 0.08 8.24
N TYR A 113 34.87 -0.37 9.35
CA TYR A 113 36.27 -0.10 9.69
C TYR A 113 36.88 -1.24 10.51
N HIS A 114 38.22 -1.30 10.52
CA HIS A 114 38.96 -2.22 11.38
C HIS A 114 39.47 -1.49 12.63
N ASP A 115 39.23 -2.07 13.80
CA ASP A 115 39.84 -1.65 15.05
C ASP A 115 41.34 -1.98 15.11
N PRO A 116 42.12 -1.39 16.04
CA PRO A 116 43.55 -1.65 16.19
C PRO A 116 43.91 -3.12 16.47
N ASP A 117 42.97 -3.91 16.99
CA ASP A 117 43.12 -5.36 17.21
C ASP A 117 42.71 -6.21 16.00
N GLY A 118 42.28 -5.57 14.91
CA GLY A 118 41.87 -6.19 13.65
C GLY A 118 40.38 -6.49 13.53
N THR A 119 39.57 -6.25 14.58
CA THR A 119 38.12 -6.49 14.56
C THR A 119 37.43 -5.62 13.51
N LEU A 120 36.59 -6.22 12.65
CA LEU A 120 35.78 -5.50 11.66
C LEU A 120 34.44 -5.09 12.28
N LEU A 121 34.13 -3.81 12.26
CA LEU A 121 32.87 -3.24 12.73
C LEU A 121 32.15 -2.52 11.58
N GLY A 122 30.81 -2.56 11.60
CA GLY A 122 29.97 -1.97 10.58
C GLY A 122 28.48 -2.04 10.90
N THR A 123 27.67 -1.50 9.99
CA THR A 123 26.19 -1.62 9.98
C THR A 123 25.70 -2.22 8.68
#